data_AF-A0A7C9DN60-F1
#
_entry.id   AF-A0A7C9DN60-F1
#
_cell.length_a   1.000
_cell.length_b   1.000
_cell.length_c   1.000
_cell.angle_alpha   90.00
_cell.angle_beta   90.00
_cell.angle_gamma   90.00
#
_symmetry.space_group_name_H-M   'P 1'
#
loop_
_entity.id
_entity.type
_entity.pdbx_description
1 polymer ?
#
loop_
_entity_poly.entity_id
_entity_poly.type
_entity_poly.pdbx_seq_one_letter_code
_entity_poly.pdbx_strand_id
1 'polypeptide(L)'
;KWKLDGDSSRIWEEMADCIRRSAREVLGVSRDGSGRMKGAWWWSEEVKGKVKVKQEKFKTLMESRTDEEVEFNKVQYKTAKKEAKKAVAVAKNDAYERLY
;
A
#
# COMPACT_ATOMS: atom_id res chain seq x y z
N LYS A 1 -16.98 43.57 31.55
CA LYS A 1 -17.28 42.30 30.86
C LYS A 1 -16.34 42.20 29.67
N TRP A 2 -15.19 41.54 29.80
CA TRP A 2 -14.16 41.54 28.77
C TRP A 2 -14.40 40.42 27.76
N LYS A 3 -14.45 40.77 26.47
CA LYS A 3 -14.53 39.84 25.35
C LYS A 3 -13.12 39.27 25.10
N LEU A 4 -12.76 38.19 25.79
CA LEU A 4 -11.43 37.54 25.67
C LEU A 4 -11.44 36.26 24.84
N ASP A 5 -12.62 35.71 24.55
CA ASP A 5 -12.76 34.38 23.97
C ASP A 5 -12.34 34.32 22.48
N GLY A 6 -12.69 35.36 21.71
CA GLY A 6 -12.35 35.45 20.29
C GLY A 6 -10.88 35.78 20.00
N ASP A 7 -10.18 36.45 20.93
CA ASP A 7 -8.79 36.85 20.70
C ASP A 7 -7.81 35.72 21.07
N SER A 8 -8.12 34.95 22.13
CA SER A 8 -7.34 33.77 22.49
C SER A 8 -7.43 32.68 21.43
N SER A 9 -8.63 32.36 20.94
CA SER A 9 -8.81 31.38 19.86
C SER A 9 -8.06 31.79 18.59
N ARG A 10 -8.08 33.09 18.25
CA ARG A 10 -7.37 33.64 17.10
C ARG A 10 -5.85 33.52 17.23
N ILE A 11 -5.29 33.84 18.40
CA ILE A 11 -3.84 33.69 18.66
C ILE A 11 -3.41 32.22 18.51
N TRP A 12 -4.22 31.27 19.00
CA TRP A 12 -3.95 29.84 18.85
C TRP A 12 -4.03 29.37 17.40
N GLU A 13 -5.00 29.86 16.62
CA GLU A 13 -5.12 29.56 15.19
C GLU A 13 -3.91 30.09 14.41
N GLU A 14 -3.52 31.35 14.65
CA GLU A 14 -2.35 31.98 14.00
C GLU A 14 -1.05 31.23 14.31
N MET A 15 -0.85 30.83 15.57
CA MET A 15 0.30 30.04 15.98
C MET A 15 0.30 28.65 15.32
N ALA A 16 -0.85 27.97 15.29
CA ALA A 16 -0.98 26.68 14.64
C ALA A 16 -0.74 26.76 13.13
N ASP A 17 -1.16 27.85 12.47
CA ASP A 17 -0.88 28.10 11.06
C ASP A 17 0.59 28.36 10.79
N CYS A 18 1.26 29.12 11.65
CA CYS A 18 2.70 29.35 11.57
C CYS A 18 3.47 28.01 11.63
N ILE A 19 3.14 27.15 12.62
CA ILE A 19 3.76 25.83 12.77
C ILE A 19 3.51 24.96 11.53
N ARG A 20 2.26 24.91 11.03
CA ARG A 20 1.94 24.15 9.82
C ARG A 20 2.67 24.67 8.59
N ARG A 21 2.84 26.00 8.44
CA ARG A 21 3.61 26.58 7.33
C ARG A 21 5.08 26.20 7.42
N SER A 22 5.71 26.36 8.57
CA SER A 22 7.11 25.98 8.78
C SER A 22 7.34 24.49 8.54
N ALA A 23 6.42 23.64 9.01
CA ALA A 23 6.47 22.20 8.75
C ALA A 23 6.37 21.89 7.24
N ARG A 24 5.48 22.56 6.50
CA ARG A 24 5.35 22.37 5.04
C ARG A 24 6.57 22.87 4.27
N GLU A 25 7.23 23.93 4.73
CA GLU A 25 8.42 24.50 4.08
C GLU A 25 9.66 23.64 4.32
N VAL A 26 9.86 23.17 5.56
CA VAL A 26 11.04 22.37 5.94
C VAL A 26 10.88 20.90 5.54
N LEU A 27 9.71 20.31 5.79
CA LEU A 27 9.47 18.87 5.60
C LEU A 27 8.77 18.57 4.26
N GLY A 28 8.31 19.61 3.56
CA GLY A 28 7.48 19.45 2.38
C GLY A 28 6.03 19.07 2.71
N VAL A 29 5.20 19.04 1.67
CA VAL A 29 3.82 18.52 1.75
C VAL A 29 3.83 17.13 1.13
N SER A 30 3.40 16.11 1.89
CA SER A 30 3.09 14.83 1.25
C SER A 30 1.92 15.04 0.30
N ARG A 31 2.11 14.74 -0.98
CA ARG A 31 0.97 14.59 -1.89
C ARG A 31 0.07 13.55 -1.25
N ASP A 32 -1.19 13.90 -1.10
CA ASP A 32 -2.24 12.95 -0.83
C ASP A 32 -2.04 11.73 -1.76
N GLY A 33 -2.34 10.53 -1.28
CA GLY A 33 -2.17 9.26 -2.02
C GLY A 33 -2.99 9.16 -3.32
N SER A 34 -3.43 10.27 -3.90
CA SER A 34 -3.99 10.44 -5.24
C SER A 34 -3.02 10.06 -6.36
N GLY A 35 -1.73 9.89 -6.05
CA GLY A 35 -0.80 9.07 -6.83
C GLY A 35 -1.16 7.58 -6.81
N ARG A 36 -2.43 7.21 -6.98
CA ARG A 36 -2.84 5.84 -7.30
C ARG A 36 -2.14 5.46 -8.61
N MET A 37 -0.99 4.82 -8.45
CA MET A 37 -0.40 3.84 -9.36
C MET A 37 -0.56 4.14 -10.85
N LYS A 38 -0.17 5.34 -11.32
CA LYS A 38 0.00 5.61 -12.77
C LYS A 38 0.90 4.56 -13.45
N GLY A 39 1.76 3.88 -12.69
CA GLY A 39 2.65 2.80 -13.17
C GLY A 39 2.08 1.36 -13.12
N ALA A 40 0.84 1.12 -12.67
CA ALA A 40 0.31 -0.25 -12.55
C ALA A 40 -1.10 -0.40 -13.12
N TRP A 41 -1.30 0.17 -14.29
CA TRP A 41 -2.48 -0.08 -15.12
C TRP A 41 -2.69 -1.56 -15.49
N TRP A 42 -1.64 -2.38 -15.42
CA TRP A 42 -1.67 -3.85 -15.55
C TRP A 42 -2.07 -4.58 -14.25
N TRP A 43 -2.36 -3.87 -13.15
CA TRP A 43 -2.73 -4.48 -11.86
C TRP A 43 -4.20 -4.89 -11.82
N SER A 44 -4.52 -6.01 -12.47
CA SER A 44 -5.88 -6.57 -12.57
C SER A 44 -6.36 -7.23 -11.27
N GLU A 45 -7.67 -7.46 -11.17
CA GLU A 45 -8.26 -8.24 -10.07
C GLU A 45 -7.72 -9.67 -10.01
N GLU A 46 -7.37 -10.26 -11.16
CA GLU A 46 -6.72 -11.57 -11.21
C GLU A 46 -5.34 -11.54 -10.52
N VAL A 47 -4.52 -10.54 -10.85
CA VAL A 47 -3.21 -10.35 -10.21
C VAL A 47 -3.37 -10.17 -8.70
N LYS A 48 -4.33 -9.34 -8.26
CA LYS A 48 -4.63 -9.16 -6.83
C LYS A 48 -5.04 -10.46 -6.17
N GLY A 49 -5.95 -11.22 -6.78
CA GLY A 49 -6.42 -12.50 -6.26
C GLY A 49 -5.29 -13.50 -6.08
N LYS A 50 -4.45 -13.68 -7.11
CA LYS A 50 -3.30 -14.60 -7.05
C LYS A 50 -2.25 -14.15 -6.03
N VAL A 51 -2.00 -12.84 -5.90
CA VAL A 51 -1.10 -12.30 -4.87
C VAL A 51 -1.65 -12.51 -3.46
N LYS A 52 -2.97 -12.35 -3.27
CA LYS A 52 -3.63 -12.60 -1.98
C LYS A 52 -3.51 -14.08 -1.58
N VAL A 53 -3.79 -15.01 -2.49
CA VAL A 53 -3.61 -16.46 -2.24
C VAL A 53 -2.16 -16.78 -1.86
N LYS A 54 -1.18 -16.20 -2.56
CA LYS A 54 0.24 -16.34 -2.20
C LYS A 54 0.52 -15.82 -0.77
N GLN A 55 -0.04 -14.67 -0.39
CA GLN A 55 0.13 -14.11 0.96
C GLN A 55 -0.50 -14.99 2.03
N GLU A 56 -1.70 -15.50 1.80
CA GLU A 56 -2.38 -16.43 2.72
C GLU A 56 -1.56 -17.70 2.92
N LYS A 57 -1.04 -18.31 1.85
CA LYS A 57 -0.15 -19.49 1.96
C LYS A 57 1.16 -19.17 2.67
N PHE A 58 1.71 -17.97 2.50
CA PHE A 58 2.88 -17.53 3.24
C PHE A 58 2.57 -17.39 4.74
N LYS A 59 1.40 -16.85 5.10
CA LYS A 59 0.96 -16.77 6.48
C LYS A 59 0.82 -18.15 7.11
N THR A 60 0.16 -19.09 6.44
CA THR A 60 0.05 -20.49 6.91
C THR A 60 1.42 -21.15 7.08
N LEU A 61 2.37 -20.88 6.17
CA LEU A 61 3.75 -21.36 6.29
C LEU A 61 4.45 -20.80 7.55
N MET A 62 4.22 -19.53 7.88
CA MET A 62 4.79 -18.91 9.10
C MET A 62 4.13 -19.41 10.38
N GLU A 63 2.88 -19.83 10.32
CA GLU A 63 2.12 -20.37 11.46
C GLU A 63 2.37 -21.87 11.71
N SER A 64 3.08 -22.55 10.81
CA SER A 64 3.38 -23.99 10.90
C SER A 64 4.28 -24.29 12.09
N ARG A 65 4.01 -25.39 12.80
CA ARG A 65 4.72 -25.74 14.05
C ARG A 65 5.56 -27.00 13.95
N THR A 66 5.25 -27.89 13.00
CA THR A 66 5.98 -29.14 12.77
C THR A 66 6.73 -29.12 11.45
N ASP A 67 7.81 -29.88 11.35
CA ASP A 67 8.62 -29.95 10.11
C ASP A 67 7.81 -30.47 8.92
N GLU A 68 6.88 -31.40 9.16
CA GLU A 68 5.98 -31.96 8.15
C GLU A 68 4.99 -30.91 7.61
N GLU A 69 4.39 -30.11 8.50
CA GLU A 69 3.53 -28.99 8.13
C GLU A 69 4.31 -27.92 7.37
N VAL A 70 5.53 -27.61 7.80
CA VAL A 70 6.41 -26.63 7.16
C VAL A 70 6.71 -27.06 5.73
N GLU A 71 7.12 -28.31 5.49
CA GLU A 71 7.48 -28.74 4.14
C GLU A 71 6.25 -28.80 3.22
N PHE A 72 5.09 -29.26 3.72
CA PHE A 72 3.84 -29.22 2.97
C PHE A 72 3.43 -27.78 2.61
N ASN A 73 3.39 -26.87 3.58
CA ASN A 73 2.98 -25.48 3.38
C ASN A 73 3.98 -24.72 2.48
N LYS A 74 5.25 -25.10 2.52
CA LYS A 74 6.30 -24.54 1.65
C LYS A 74 6.11 -24.95 0.19
N VAL A 75 5.72 -26.19 -0.08
CA VAL A 75 5.33 -26.62 -1.44
C VAL A 75 4.14 -25.80 -1.93
N GLN A 76 3.10 -25.66 -1.10
CA GLN A 76 1.90 -24.90 -1.44
C GLN A 76 2.20 -23.41 -1.71
N TYR A 77 3.02 -22.79 -0.86
CA TYR A 77 3.47 -21.42 -1.05
C TYR A 77 4.28 -21.25 -2.34
N LYS A 78 5.20 -22.18 -2.64
CA LYS A 78 6.00 -22.14 -3.89
C LYS A 78 5.10 -22.21 -5.12
N THR A 79 4.07 -23.04 -5.11
CA THR A 79 3.09 -23.14 -6.20
C THR A 79 2.32 -21.83 -6.35
N ALA A 80 1.72 -21.31 -5.27
CA ALA A 80 0.98 -20.04 -5.30
C ALA A 80 1.87 -18.85 -5.72
N LYS A 81 3.15 -18.84 -5.31
CA LYS A 81 4.13 -17.83 -5.73
C LYS A 81 4.42 -17.89 -7.23
N LYS A 82 4.52 -19.09 -7.81
CA LYS A 82 4.70 -19.27 -9.26
C LYS A 82 3.47 -18.77 -10.02
N GLU A 83 2.27 -19.11 -9.55
CA GLU A 83 1.01 -18.65 -10.16
C GLU A 83 0.89 -17.12 -10.12
N ALA A 84 1.16 -16.49 -8.98
CA ALA A 84 1.14 -15.04 -8.88
C ALA A 84 2.14 -14.37 -9.83
N LYS A 85 3.35 -14.94 -9.97
CA LYS A 85 4.34 -14.45 -10.94
C LYS A 85 3.86 -14.58 -12.38
N LYS A 86 3.23 -15.71 -12.74
CA LYS A 86 2.66 -15.93 -14.07
C LYS A 86 1.55 -14.91 -14.37
N ALA A 87 0.61 -14.72 -13.46
CA ALA A 87 -0.47 -13.75 -13.62
C ALA A 87 0.08 -12.32 -13.80
N VAL A 88 1.10 -11.94 -13.03
CA VAL A 88 1.78 -10.64 -13.22
C VAL A 88 2.43 -10.53 -14.59
N ALA A 89 3.09 -11.59 -15.07
CA ALA A 89 3.74 -11.58 -16.38
C ALA A 89 2.72 -11.46 -17.52
N VAL A 90 1.63 -12.22 -17.47
CA VAL A 90 0.53 -12.15 -18.44
C VAL A 90 -0.09 -10.75 -18.44
N ALA A 91 -0.50 -10.25 -17.26
CA ALA A 91 -1.13 -8.93 -17.19
C ALA A 91 -0.20 -7.80 -17.67
N LYS A 92 1.12 -7.92 -17.44
CA LYS A 92 2.10 -6.99 -18.01
C LYS A 92 2.19 -7.12 -19.52
N ASN A 93 2.27 -8.34 -20.05
CA ASN A 93 2.36 -8.57 -21.49
C ASN A 93 1.12 -8.04 -22.22
N ASP A 94 -0.07 -8.39 -21.74
CA ASP A 94 -1.35 -7.91 -22.30
C ASP A 94 -1.45 -6.38 -22.27
N ALA A 95 -0.91 -5.76 -21.21
CA ALA A 95 -0.83 -4.32 -21.14
C ALA A 95 0.17 -3.78 -22.17
N TYR A 96 1.36 -4.36 -22.32
CA TYR A 96 2.31 -3.93 -23.36
C TYR A 96 1.74 -4.06 -24.78
N GLU A 97 1.03 -5.15 -25.10
CA GLU A 97 0.35 -5.36 -26.39
C GLU A 97 -0.77 -4.35 -26.68
N ARG A 98 -1.32 -3.68 -25.65
CA ARG A 98 -2.34 -2.64 -25.85
C ARG A 98 -1.75 -1.25 -26.09
N LEU A 99 -0.47 -1.03 -25.80
CA LEU A 99 0.20 0.25 -26.02
C LEU A 99 0.88 0.36 -27.39
N TYR A 100 1.18 -0.78 -28.03
CA TYR A 100 1.92 -0.89 -29.28
C TYR A 100 1.10 -1.66 -30.31
#